data_AF-A0A060USV4-F1
#
_entry.id   AF-A0A060USV4-F1
#
_cell.length_a   1.000
_cell.length_b   1.000
_cell.length_c   1.000
_cell.angle_alpha   90.00
_cell.angle_beta   90.00
_cell.angle_gamma   90.00
#
_symmetry.space_group_name_H-M   'P 1'
#
loop_
_entity.id
_entity.type
_entity.pdbx_description
1 polymer ?
#
loop_
_entity_poly.entity_id
_entity_poly.type
_entity_poly.pdbx_seq_one_letter_code
_entity_poly.pdbx_strand_id
1 'polypeptide(L)'
;MSAVKLVSTKEMSREEWLQLRNRAIGSSDAPVAIGMSRYKSPLELWMEKTGRKIQEDISNKDAVSGGRLPWSPLWPTFTQKRRKKGAQGEFCAAVS
;
A
#
# COMPACT_ATOMS: atom_id res chain seq x y z
N MET A 1 -6.96 24.29 -5.14
CA MET A 1 -6.88 23.13 -6.06
C MET A 1 -7.61 21.96 -5.41
N SER A 2 -8.63 21.43 -6.07
CA SER A 2 -9.45 20.34 -5.54
C SER A 2 -8.86 18.98 -5.92
N ALA A 3 -8.93 18.00 -5.02
CA ALA A 3 -8.43 16.65 -5.30
C ALA A 3 -9.39 15.92 -6.26
N VAL A 4 -8.85 15.38 -7.35
CA VAL A 4 -9.62 14.58 -8.31
C VAL A 4 -9.58 13.11 -7.89
N LYS A 5 -10.74 12.54 -7.61
CA LYS A 5 -10.88 11.09 -7.35
C LYS A 5 -11.00 10.36 -8.69
N LEU A 6 -9.94 9.66 -9.08
CA LEU A 6 -9.87 8.95 -10.36
C LEU A 6 -10.76 7.71 -10.43
N VAL A 7 -10.89 6.96 -9.32
CA VAL A 7 -11.68 5.72 -9.27
C VAL A 7 -12.37 5.54 -7.91
N SER A 8 -13.59 4.99 -7.91
CA SER A 8 -14.28 4.55 -6.69
C SER A 8 -13.80 3.18 -6.24
N THR A 9 -13.25 3.08 -5.03
CA THR A 9 -12.72 1.83 -4.45
C THR A 9 -13.70 1.11 -3.51
N LYS A 10 -14.95 1.58 -3.38
CA LYS A 10 -15.92 1.02 -2.40
C LYS A 10 -16.48 -0.34 -2.80
N GLU A 11 -16.73 -0.56 -4.09
CA GLU A 11 -17.41 -1.76 -4.61
C GLU A 11 -16.57 -2.47 -5.69
N MET A 12 -15.25 -2.39 -5.56
CA MET A 12 -14.32 -2.93 -6.55
C MET A 12 -13.89 -4.35 -6.17
N SER A 13 -13.86 -5.25 -7.15
CA SER A 13 -13.28 -6.58 -6.93
C SER A 13 -11.77 -6.48 -6.66
N ARG A 14 -11.22 -7.49 -6.00
CA ARG A 14 -9.79 -7.53 -5.68
C ARG A 14 -8.94 -7.54 -6.95
N GLU A 15 -9.41 -8.22 -7.99
CA GLU A 15 -8.74 -8.39 -9.27
C GLU A 15 -8.67 -7.05 -10.03
N GLU A 16 -9.80 -6.34 -10.09
CA GLU A 16 -9.85 -4.99 -10.68
C GLU A 16 -8.96 -4.00 -9.93
N TRP A 17 -8.94 -4.10 -8.60
CA TRP A 17 -8.07 -3.27 -7.77
C TRP A 17 -6.59 -3.54 -8.04
N LEU A 18 -6.20 -4.81 -8.19
CA LEU A 18 -4.83 -5.18 -8.55
C LEU A 18 -4.45 -4.68 -9.95
N GLN A 19 -5.37 -4.78 -10.92
CA GLN A 19 -5.13 -4.26 -12.26
C GLN A 19 -4.92 -2.75 -12.26
N LEU A 20 -5.75 -2.00 -11.53
CA LEU A 20 -5.60 -0.54 -11.40
C LEU A 20 -4.32 -0.17 -10.66
N ARG A 21 -4.00 -0.88 -9.58
CA ARG A 21 -2.77 -0.68 -8.80
C ARG A 21 -1.51 -0.96 -9.62
N ASN A 22 -1.56 -1.92 -10.55
CA ASN A 22 -0.45 -2.20 -11.44
C ASN A 22 -0.15 -1.09 -12.44
N ARG A 23 -1.10 -0.17 -12.69
CA ARG A 23 -0.89 0.96 -13.61
C ARG A 23 -0.18 2.15 -12.95
N ALA A 24 -0.12 2.20 -11.62
CA ALA A 24 0.48 3.30 -10.87
C ALA A 24 1.70 2.84 -10.05
N ILE A 25 2.54 3.80 -9.67
CA ILE A 25 3.67 3.57 -8.74
C ILE A 25 3.14 3.71 -7.31
N GLY A 26 3.22 2.62 -6.55
CA GLY A 26 2.85 2.61 -5.13
C GLY A 26 4.05 2.92 -4.21
N SER A 27 3.76 3.04 -2.91
CA SER A 27 4.81 3.19 -1.87
C SER A 27 5.79 2.02 -1.84
N SER A 28 5.33 0.81 -2.17
CA SER A 28 6.16 -0.39 -2.32
C SER A 28 7.13 -0.30 -3.51
N ASP A 29 6.76 0.45 -4.55
CA ASP A 29 7.53 0.60 -5.78
C ASP A 29 8.48 1.81 -5.71
N ALA A 30 8.22 2.76 -4.81
CA ALA A 30 9.04 3.95 -4.60
C ALA A 30 10.54 3.66 -4.40
N PRO A 31 10.98 2.74 -3.51
CA PRO A 31 12.41 2.46 -3.32
C PRO A 31 13.06 1.86 -4.57
N VAL A 32 12.29 1.12 -5.37
CA VAL A 32 12.76 0.54 -6.63
C VAL A 32 12.88 1.62 -7.71
N ALA A 33 11.92 2.53 -7.77
CA ALA A 33 11.93 3.65 -8.73
C ALA A 33 13.14 4.58 -8.53
N ILE A 34 13.58 4.78 -7.28
CA ILE A 34 14.78 5.57 -6.94
C ILE A 34 16.08 4.75 -6.93
N GLY A 35 16.03 3.45 -7.26
CA GLY A 35 17.21 2.57 -7.33
C GLY A 35 17.82 2.20 -5.97
N MET A 36 17.09 2.35 -4.86
CA MET A 36 17.57 2.02 -3.51
C MET A 36 17.18 0.60 -3.05
N SER A 37 16.47 -0.17 -3.88
CA SER A 37 16.08 -1.55 -3.55
C SER A 37 17.15 -2.57 -3.92
N ARG A 38 17.52 -3.45 -2.97
CA ARG A 38 18.42 -4.59 -3.21
C ARG A 38 17.77 -5.77 -3.94
N TYR A 39 16.44 -5.81 -4.00
CA TYR A 39 15.68 -6.96 -4.50
C TYR A 39 15.23 -6.83 -5.95
N LYS A 40 15.26 -5.62 -6.52
CA LYS A 40 14.69 -5.34 -7.83
C LYS A 40 15.36 -4.13 -8.47
N SER A 41 15.49 -4.13 -9.80
CA SER A 41 16.04 -2.99 -10.54
C SER A 41 14.95 -2.01 -11.03
N PRO A 42 15.26 -0.72 -11.25
CA PRO A 42 14.31 0.24 -11.82
C PRO A 42 13.81 -0.19 -13.21
N LEU A 43 14.69 -0.79 -14.02
CA LEU A 43 14.35 -1.30 -15.34
C LEU A 43 13.32 -2.44 -15.24
N GLU A 44 13.51 -3.36 -14.31
CA GLU A 44 12.58 -4.47 -14.08
C GLU A 44 11.20 -3.99 -13.60
N LEU A 45 11.17 -2.96 -12.73
CA LEU A 45 9.93 -2.29 -12.38
C LEU A 45 9.23 -1.69 -13.61
N TRP A 46 9.98 -1.02 -14.49
CA TRP A 46 9.42 -0.48 -15.72
C TRP A 46 8.86 -1.56 -16.64
N MET A 47 9.57 -2.70 -16.80
CA MET A 47 9.08 -3.82 -17.59
C MET A 47 7.77 -4.40 -17.03
N GLU A 48 7.66 -4.52 -15.71
CA GLU A 48 6.42 -4.98 -15.07
C GLU A 48 5.26 -4.00 -15.26
N LYS A 49 5.49 -2.70 -15.03
CA LYS A 49 4.45 -1.67 -15.17
C LYS A 49 4.00 -1.46 -16.62
N THR A 50 4.88 -1.74 -17.59
CA THR A 50 4.55 -1.70 -19.03
C THR A 50 3.98 -3.02 -19.57
N GLY A 51 3.81 -4.04 -18.72
CA GLY A 51 3.24 -5.33 -19.11
C GLY A 51 4.19 -6.22 -19.94
N ARG A 52 5.47 -5.88 -20.00
CA ARG A 52 6.51 -6.68 -20.68
C ARG A 52 7.01 -7.84 -19.83
N LYS A 53 6.84 -7.75 -18.51
CA LYS A 53 7.15 -8.81 -17.54
C LYS A 53 5.96 -9.02 -16.60
N ILE A 54 5.65 -10.28 -16.30
CA ILE A 54 4.63 -10.63 -15.31
C ILE A 54 5.25 -10.50 -13.91
N GLN A 55 4.57 -9.80 -13.01
CA GLN A 55 5.00 -9.70 -11.62
C GLN A 55 4.84 -11.06 -10.94
N GLU A 56 5.89 -11.53 -10.25
CA GLU A 56 5.84 -12.78 -9.49
C GLU A 56 4.90 -12.65 -8.28
N ASP A 57 4.05 -13.67 -8.09
CA ASP A 57 3.26 -13.76 -6.88
C ASP A 57 4.14 -14.24 -5.70
N ILE A 58 4.48 -13.30 -4.83
CA ILE A 58 5.28 -13.55 -3.63
C ILE A 58 4.43 -13.96 -2.42
N SER A 59 3.13 -14.20 -2.59
CA SER A 59 2.19 -14.50 -1.49
C SER A 59 2.61 -15.72 -0.65
N ASN A 60 3.31 -16.69 -1.25
CA ASN A 60 3.73 -17.93 -0.59
C ASN A 60 5.14 -17.87 0.03
N LYS A 61 5.85 -16.73 -0.05
CA LYS A 61 7.19 -16.61 0.54
C LYS A 61 7.07 -16.39 2.06
N ASP A 62 7.85 -17.12 2.86
CA ASP A 62 7.82 -17.04 4.33
C ASP A 62 8.01 -15.62 4.89
N ALA A 63 8.80 -14.80 4.19
CA ALA A 63 8.99 -13.39 4.51
C ALA A 63 7.69 -12.56 4.46
N VAL A 64 6.74 -12.95 3.61
CA VAL A 64 5.41 -12.32 3.49
C VAL A 64 4.45 -12.94 4.52
N SER A 65 4.55 -14.24 4.74
CA SER A 65 3.75 -14.97 5.75
C SER A 65 3.95 -14.40 7.16
N GLY A 66 5.19 -14.10 7.56
CA GLY A 66 5.50 -13.51 8.87
C GLY A 66 5.01 -12.07 9.05
N GLY A 67 4.85 -11.31 7.95
CA GLY A 67 4.32 -9.94 7.97
C GLY A 67 2.80 -9.86 8.05
N ARG A 68 2.09 -10.98 7.82
CA ARG A 68 0.62 -11.09 7.92
C ARG A 68 0.16 -11.34 9.35
N LEU A 69 1.00 -11.09 10.35
CA LEU A 69 0.55 -11.07 11.73
C LEU A 69 -0.49 -9.95 11.91
N PRO A 70 -1.58 -10.20 12.65
CA PRO A 70 -2.63 -9.22 12.79
C PRO A 70 -2.09 -8.01 13.54
N TRP A 71 -2.05 -6.86 12.86
CA TRP A 71 -1.85 -5.55 13.49
C TRP A 71 -2.98 -5.18 14.47
N SER A 72 -4.05 -5.98 14.50
CA SER A 72 -5.26 -5.78 15.30
C SER A 72 -5.01 -5.55 16.80
N PRO A 73 -4.18 -6.34 17.51
CA PRO A 73 -3.92 -6.11 18.94
C PRO A 73 -3.05 -4.86 19.22
N LEU A 74 -2.29 -4.40 18.21
CA LEU A 74 -1.40 -3.24 18.32
C LEU A 74 -2.11 -1.92 18.00
N TRP A 75 -3.25 -1.98 17.31
CA TRP A 75 -3.99 -0.77 16.91
C TRP A 75 -4.56 0.02 18.10
N PRO A 76 -5.24 -0.61 19.09
CA PRO A 76 -5.77 0.12 20.25
C PRO A 76 -4.66 0.78 21.09
N THR A 77 -3.50 0.15 21.19
CA THR A 77 -2.37 0.72 21.94
C THR A 77 -1.69 1.87 21.17
N PHE A 78 -1.63 1.78 19.84
CA PHE A 78 -1.17 2.87 18.97
C PHE A 78 -2.05 4.13 19.07
N THR A 79 -3.38 3.98 19.07
CA THR A 79 -4.30 5.12 19.23
C THR A 79 -4.26 5.69 20.64
N GLN A 80 -4.18 4.85 21.67
CA GLN A 80 -4.10 5.28 23.07
C GLN A 80 -2.82 6.07 23.40
N LYS A 81 -1.69 5.69 22.79
CA LYS A 81 -0.40 6.38 23.00
C LYS A 81 -0.34 7.75 22.32
N ARG A 82 -1.08 7.97 21.22
CA ARG A 82 -1.23 9.29 20.59
C ARG A 82 -2.11 10.23 21.41
N ARG A 83 -3.13 9.73 22.13
CA ARG A 83 -4.01 10.53 22.99
C ARG A 83 -3.28 11.24 24.15
N LYS A 84 -2.12 10.74 24.60
CA LYS A 84 -1.32 11.39 25.66
C LYS A 84 -0.35 12.47 25.17
N LYS A 85 -0.20 12.68 23.85
CA LYS A 85 0.77 13.63 23.28
C LYS A 85 0.16 14.78 22.46
N GLY A 86 -1.16 14.90 22.41
CA GLY A 86 -1.80 16.00 21.71
C GLY A 86 -3.26 16.12 22.10
N ALA A 87 -3.54 16.99 23.06
CA ALA A 87 -4.77 17.76 22.98
C ALA A 87 -4.67 18.66 21.74
N GLN A 88 -5.80 18.79 21.03
CA GLN A 88 -6.05 19.59 19.83
C GLN A 88 -5.72 18.93 18.48
N GLY A 89 -6.79 18.74 17.69
CA GLY A 89 -6.77 18.22 16.32
C GLY A 89 -7.88 17.20 16.11
N GLU A 90 -9.13 17.66 16.10
CA GLU A 90 -10.31 16.88 15.70
C GLU A 90 -10.06 16.19 14.35
N PHE A 91 -10.00 14.86 14.35
CA PHE A 91 -10.20 14.07 13.15
C PHE A 91 -11.59 13.44 13.27
N CYS A 92 -12.56 14.03 12.55
CA CYS A 92 -13.88 13.45 12.32
C CYS A 92 -13.72 12.03 11.76
N ALA A 93 -13.85 11.03 12.63
CA ALA A 93 -14.20 9.68 12.25
C ALA A 93 -15.72 9.62 12.04
N ALA A 94 -16.16 9.91 10.82
CA ALA A 94 -17.50 9.53 10.37
C ALA A 94 -17.34 8.31 9.45
N VAL A 95 -17.46 7.13 10.05
CA VAL A 95 -17.82 5.90 9.35
C VAL A 95 -19.32 6.00 9.10
N SER A 96 -19.73 6.03 7.83
CA SER A 96 -21.06 5.63 7.38
C SER A 96 -20.93 4.27 6.71
#